data_AF-A0A5N6XMK9-F1
#
_entry.id   AF-A0A5N6XMK9-F1
#
_cell.length_a   1.000
_cell.length_b   1.000
_cell.length_c   1.000
_cell.angle_alpha   90.00
_cell.angle_beta   90.00
_cell.angle_gamma   90.00
#
_symmetry.space_group_name_H-M   'P 1'
#
loop_
_entity.id
_entity.type
_entity.pdbx_description
1 polymer ?
#
loop_
_entity_poly.entity_id
_entity_poly.type
_entity_poly.pdbx_seq_one_letter_code
_entity_poly.pdbx_strand_id
1 'polypeptide(L)'
;MARKSRDRASFALTNGRATLESSDGKRRYTAPRDPSGKIPDVLHRPGRNPLLCLLLIPLIGIIWLRKEKIEVGFCGIGTPRWLREESTVSRWARTAVGPRCEICPQHATCYPNMVVSCDDDFALASHPFSLGGLIPVTPLCEAVSGRPLQVRQIVQQTVEALQDRSGQLECRNILPIREDPSFVGFSEAEVKFEIAQQNPNLAEEDFDTLWNEALWDAVAQGEIVRSGQGSSSTLTLLPTFTKYLHVACATRKLLYRSFTENAGNILAFIMCACCYYHNQRLASQVINKLQKTDIALRQLSQLLESTPRTG
;
A
#
# COMPACT_ATOMS: atom_id res chain seq x y z
N MET A 1 -33.49 51.69 0.42
CA MET A 1 -32.41 52.70 0.47
C MET A 1 -31.47 52.23 1.57
N ALA A 2 -30.17 51.92 1.40
CA ALA A 2 -29.13 52.63 0.66
C ALA A 2 -28.08 51.66 0.07
N ARG A 3 -27.55 52.04 -1.10
CA ARG A 3 -26.45 51.36 -1.82
C ARG A 3 -25.12 51.68 -1.13
N LYS A 4 -24.31 50.66 -0.82
CA LYS A 4 -22.91 50.84 -0.38
C LYS A 4 -22.04 51.10 -1.62
N SER A 5 -21.53 52.34 -1.75
CA SER A 5 -20.68 52.76 -2.86
C SER A 5 -19.36 52.01 -2.85
N ARG A 6 -18.87 51.72 -4.06
CA ARG A 6 -17.64 51.01 -4.35
C ARG A 6 -16.61 52.10 -4.67
N ASP A 7 -15.80 52.49 -3.69
CA ASP A 7 -14.78 53.53 -3.88
C ASP A 7 -13.63 52.98 -4.73
N ARG A 8 -13.48 53.56 -5.93
CA ARG A 8 -12.34 53.33 -6.83
C ARG A 8 -11.19 54.21 -6.39
N ALA A 9 -10.09 53.60 -5.93
CA ALA A 9 -8.81 54.27 -5.89
C ALA A 9 -8.25 54.34 -7.32
N SER A 10 -8.10 55.56 -7.85
CA SER A 10 -7.48 55.83 -9.15
C SER A 10 -5.97 55.98 -8.96
N PHE A 11 -5.19 55.11 -9.60
CA PHE A 11 -3.74 55.25 -9.72
C PHE A 11 -3.41 56.13 -10.92
N ALA A 12 -2.86 57.32 -10.68
CA ALA A 12 -2.20 58.11 -11.72
C ALA A 12 -0.69 57.95 -11.58
N LEU A 13 -0.03 57.44 -12.63
CA LEU A 13 1.43 57.38 -12.73
C LEU A 13 1.91 58.59 -13.52
N THR A 14 2.49 59.56 -12.85
CA THR A 14 3.26 60.64 -13.49
C THR A 14 4.62 60.75 -12.82
N ASN A 15 5.68 60.54 -13.61
CA ASN A 15 7.10 60.76 -13.29
C ASN A 15 7.62 60.12 -11.99
N GLY A 16 7.52 58.79 -11.87
CA GLY A 16 8.37 57.98 -10.99
C GLY A 16 8.33 58.31 -9.49
N ARG A 17 7.28 59.00 -9.02
CA ARG A 17 7.12 59.42 -7.63
C ARG A 17 5.70 59.08 -7.17
N ALA A 18 5.54 58.00 -6.42
CA ALA A 18 4.29 57.71 -5.73
C ALA A 18 4.13 58.69 -4.57
N THR A 19 3.16 59.60 -4.67
CA THR A 19 2.73 60.45 -3.55
C THR A 19 1.37 59.92 -3.09
N LEU A 20 1.31 59.46 -1.85
CA LEU A 20 0.05 59.18 -1.17
C LEU A 20 -0.42 60.50 -0.55
N GLU A 21 -1.38 61.15 -1.19
CA GLU A 21 -2.05 62.32 -0.64
C GLU A 21 -3.16 61.83 0.31
N SER A 22 -2.84 61.76 1.61
CA SER A 22 -3.82 61.50 2.66
C SER A 22 -4.49 62.81 3.05
N SER A 23 -5.82 62.81 3.06
CA SER A 23 -6.70 63.96 3.32
C SER A 23 -6.78 64.36 4.81
N ASP A 24 -5.69 64.19 5.56
CA ASP A 24 -5.62 64.62 6.97
C ASP A 24 -4.34 65.42 7.19
N GLY A 25 -4.51 66.75 7.16
CA GLY A 25 -3.44 67.72 7.35
C GLY A 25 -2.94 67.74 8.79
N LYS A 26 -1.97 66.88 9.13
CA LYS A 26 -0.87 67.13 10.10
C LYS A 26 -0.10 65.84 10.37
N ARG A 27 0.98 65.62 9.63
CA ARG A 27 2.30 65.21 10.14
C ARG A 27 3.25 64.96 8.96
N ARG A 28 4.23 65.84 8.82
CA ARG A 28 5.31 65.72 7.83
C ARG A 28 6.39 64.82 8.47
N TYR A 29 6.36 63.52 8.17
CA TYR A 29 7.44 62.62 8.58
C TYR A 29 8.60 62.76 7.59
N THR A 30 9.60 63.58 7.93
CA THR A 30 10.91 63.55 7.28
C THR A 30 11.70 62.39 7.87
N ALA A 31 11.94 61.35 7.06
CA ALA A 31 12.85 60.27 7.43
C ALA A 31 14.27 60.83 7.66
N PRO A 32 15.00 60.40 8.71
CA PRO A 32 16.39 60.78 8.89
C PRO A 32 17.23 60.26 7.72
N ARG A 33 18.09 61.12 7.15
CA ARG A 33 19.20 60.69 6.29
C ARG A 33 20.26 60.07 7.19
N ASP A 34 20.35 58.76 7.20
CA ASP A 34 21.57 58.07 7.64
C ASP A 34 22.66 58.27 6.55
N PRO A 35 23.84 58.86 6.86
CA PRO A 35 24.91 59.07 5.90
C PRO A 35 25.80 57.83 5.68
N SER A 36 25.51 56.70 6.33
CA SER A 36 26.20 55.44 6.08
C SER A 36 25.31 54.55 5.21
N GLY A 37 25.59 54.50 3.90
CA GLY A 37 24.90 53.65 2.91
C GLY A 37 25.08 52.15 3.15
N LYS A 38 24.58 51.64 4.28
CA LYS A 38 24.45 50.22 4.58
C LYS A 38 22.99 49.97 4.94
N ILE A 39 22.28 49.36 4.01
CA ILE A 39 20.95 48.81 4.22
C ILE A 39 21.09 47.79 5.38
N PRO A 40 20.29 47.86 6.45
CA PRO A 40 20.28 46.79 7.43
C PRO A 40 19.70 45.54 6.77
N ASP A 41 20.56 44.55 6.52
CA ASP A 41 20.21 43.19 6.12
C ASP A 41 19.45 42.50 7.28
N VAL A 42 18.18 42.88 7.46
CA VAL A 42 17.22 42.15 8.30
C VAL A 42 16.15 41.56 7.40
N LEU A 43 16.59 40.65 6.53
CA LEU A 43 15.74 39.55 6.10
C LEU A 43 16.65 38.33 5.99
N HIS A 44 16.76 37.60 7.10
CA HIS A 44 17.39 36.29 7.13
C HIS A 44 16.57 35.39 6.20
N ARG A 45 16.98 35.37 4.92
CA ARG A 45 16.40 34.53 3.88
C ARG A 45 16.73 33.10 4.29
N PRO A 46 15.76 32.26 4.69
CA PRO A 46 16.05 30.88 5.04
C PRO A 46 16.79 30.27 3.85
N GLY A 47 17.97 29.70 4.12
CA GLY A 47 18.84 29.11 3.13
C GLY A 47 18.00 28.28 2.18
N ARG A 48 18.00 28.67 0.90
CA ARG A 48 17.18 28.13 -0.17
C ARG A 48 17.75 26.78 -0.59
N ASN A 49 17.83 25.84 0.35
CA ASN A 49 18.23 24.47 0.11
C ASN A 49 17.00 23.73 -0.39
N PRO A 50 16.86 23.47 -1.71
CA PRO A 50 15.69 22.78 -2.25
C PRO A 50 15.50 21.39 -1.61
N LEU A 51 16.60 20.77 -1.17
CA LEU A 51 16.62 19.53 -0.40
C LEU A 51 15.88 19.65 0.95
N LEU A 52 15.95 20.80 1.62
CA LEU A 52 15.24 21.03 2.87
C LEU A 52 13.72 21.15 2.63
N CYS A 53 13.32 21.88 1.58
CA CYS A 53 11.91 21.97 1.21
C CYS A 53 11.31 20.62 0.81
N LEU A 54 12.08 19.80 0.07
CA LEU A 54 11.65 18.44 -0.32
C LEU A 54 11.41 17.53 0.88
N LEU A 55 12.09 17.75 2.01
CA LEU A 55 11.86 16.98 3.25
C LEU A 55 10.76 17.58 4.14
N LEU A 56 10.64 18.91 4.20
CA LEU A 56 9.67 19.57 5.08
C LEU A 56 8.23 19.52 4.56
N ILE A 57 8.02 19.64 3.25
CA ILE A 57 6.68 19.62 2.63
C ILE A 57 5.92 18.31 2.93
N PRO A 58 6.49 17.10 2.71
CA PRO A 58 5.79 15.86 3.03
C PRO A 58 5.57 15.70 4.54
N LEU A 59 6.51 16.16 5.39
CA LEU A 59 6.35 16.08 6.84
C LEU A 59 5.15 16.91 7.34
N ILE A 60 4.98 18.13 6.81
CA ILE A 60 3.83 18.99 7.11
C ILE A 60 2.54 18.32 6.60
N GLY A 61 2.58 17.72 5.40
CA GLY A 61 1.47 16.96 4.85
C GLY A 61 1.03 15.78 5.72
N ILE A 62 1.99 15.00 6.24
CA ILE A 62 1.73 13.87 7.15
C ILE A 62 1.11 14.36 8.46
N ILE A 63 1.61 15.44 9.05
CA ILE A 63 1.06 16.01 10.29
C ILE A 63 -0.37 16.52 10.07
N TRP A 64 -0.65 17.17 8.93
CA TRP A 64 -1.99 17.62 8.58
C TRP A 64 -2.94 16.43 8.36
N LEU A 65 -2.53 15.44 7.57
CA LEU A 65 -3.31 14.24 7.29
C LEU A 65 -3.64 13.48 8.58
N ARG A 66 -2.68 13.39 9.50
CA ARG A 66 -2.90 12.79 10.81
C ARG A 66 -3.98 13.52 11.61
N LYS A 67 -3.88 14.85 11.71
CA LYS A 67 -4.85 15.66 12.46
C LYS A 67 -6.25 15.51 11.88
N GLU A 68 -6.34 15.58 10.56
CA GLU A 68 -7.61 15.43 9.84
C GLU A 68 -8.21 14.03 10.07
N LYS A 69 -7.40 12.97 9.99
CA LYS A 69 -7.89 11.60 10.23
C LYS A 69 -8.42 11.41 11.65
N ILE A 70 -7.73 11.93 12.67
CA ILE A 70 -8.16 11.82 14.08
C ILE A 70 -9.49 12.57 14.31
N GLU A 71 -9.66 13.73 13.67
CA GLU A 71 -10.86 14.55 13.81
C GLU A 71 -12.07 13.99 13.06
N VAL A 72 -11.85 13.40 11.87
CA VAL A 72 -12.88 12.63 11.16
C VAL A 72 -13.31 11.43 12.00
N GLY A 73 -12.35 10.69 12.58
CA GLY A 73 -12.62 9.62 13.53
C GLY A 73 -13.51 8.50 12.97
N PHE A 74 -14.38 7.98 13.85
CA PHE A 74 -15.31 6.90 13.50
C PHE A 74 -16.57 7.40 12.79
N CYS A 75 -17.06 6.62 11.84
CA CYS A 75 -18.28 6.93 11.09
C CYS A 75 -19.48 7.10 12.04
N GLY A 76 -20.18 8.24 11.95
CA GLY A 76 -21.38 8.54 12.75
C GLY A 76 -21.10 9.20 14.11
N ILE A 77 -19.84 9.26 14.56
CA ILE A 77 -19.45 9.83 15.86
C ILE A 77 -18.63 11.11 15.67
N GLY A 78 -17.68 11.09 14.74
CA GLY A 78 -16.86 12.25 14.40
C GLY A 78 -17.56 13.21 13.45
N THR A 79 -17.15 14.48 13.51
CA THR A 79 -17.60 15.51 12.56
C THR A 79 -16.39 16.12 11.87
N PRO A 80 -16.20 15.93 10.56
CA PRO A 80 -15.10 16.54 9.84
C PRO A 80 -15.24 18.07 9.85
N ARG A 81 -14.16 18.82 10.09
CA ARG A 81 -14.19 20.30 10.04
C ARG A 81 -14.68 20.82 8.69
N TRP A 82 -14.28 20.19 7.58
CA TRP A 82 -14.72 20.57 6.23
C TRP A 82 -16.16 20.17 5.89
N LEU A 83 -16.82 19.37 6.73
CA LEU A 83 -18.28 19.11 6.66
C LEU A 83 -19.10 20.14 7.45
N ARG A 84 -18.48 20.82 8.43
CA ARG A 84 -19.18 21.70 9.40
C ARG A 84 -19.30 23.15 8.91
N GLU A 85 -18.45 23.57 7.97
CA GLU A 85 -18.49 24.90 7.38
C GLU A 85 -18.98 24.82 5.94
N GLU A 86 -19.73 25.82 5.49
CA GLU A 86 -20.11 26.16 4.10
C GLU A 86 -18.84 26.32 3.23
N SER A 87 -18.10 25.23 3.04
CA SER A 87 -16.82 25.25 2.36
C SER A 87 -17.07 25.16 0.87
N THR A 88 -16.53 26.13 0.13
CA THR A 88 -16.55 26.25 -1.34
C THR A 88 -15.85 25.11 -2.08
N VAL A 89 -15.47 24.05 -1.36
CA VAL A 89 -14.79 22.88 -1.89
C VAL A 89 -15.82 21.99 -2.57
N SER A 90 -15.62 21.68 -3.84
CA SER A 90 -16.56 20.86 -4.60
C SER A 90 -16.71 19.45 -4.02
N ARG A 91 -17.88 18.84 -4.21
CA ARG A 91 -18.22 17.49 -3.71
C ARG A 91 -17.22 16.41 -4.13
N TRP A 92 -16.61 16.55 -5.31
CA TRP A 92 -15.59 15.58 -5.78
C TRP A 92 -14.28 15.68 -5.01
N ALA A 93 -13.84 16.89 -4.63
CA ALA A 93 -12.59 17.08 -3.90
C ALA A 93 -12.69 16.51 -2.46
N ARG A 94 -13.89 16.57 -1.88
CA ARG A 94 -14.23 15.95 -0.59
C ARG A 94 -14.11 14.42 -0.62
N THR A 95 -14.61 13.77 -1.68
CA THR A 95 -14.60 12.31 -1.79
C THR A 95 -13.25 11.76 -2.29
N ALA A 96 -12.50 12.55 -3.06
CA ALA A 96 -11.26 12.09 -3.70
C ALA A 96 -9.99 12.31 -2.86
N VAL A 97 -9.97 13.33 -2.00
CA VAL A 97 -8.72 13.77 -1.33
C VAL A 97 -8.82 13.71 0.21
N GLY A 98 -10.02 13.74 0.77
CA GLY A 98 -10.23 13.72 2.22
C GLY A 98 -10.03 12.33 2.85
N PRO A 99 -9.56 12.25 4.11
CA PRO A 99 -9.57 10.99 4.83
C PRO A 99 -11.01 10.52 5.06
N ARG A 100 -11.23 9.22 4.88
CA ARG A 100 -12.51 8.57 5.15
C ARG A 100 -12.68 8.30 6.65
N CYS A 101 -13.92 8.24 7.09
CA CYS A 101 -14.22 7.75 8.44
C CYS A 101 -13.93 6.26 8.54
N GLU A 102 -13.50 5.83 9.72
CA GLU A 102 -13.24 4.43 10.01
C GLU A 102 -14.50 3.79 10.60
N ILE A 103 -14.74 2.52 10.29
CA ILE A 103 -15.82 1.75 10.92
C ILE A 103 -15.40 1.45 12.36
N CYS A 104 -16.35 1.51 13.29
CA CYS A 104 -16.08 1.14 14.68
C CYS A 104 -15.73 -0.36 14.76
N PRO A 105 -14.59 -0.74 15.39
CA PRO A 105 -14.26 -2.15 15.57
C PRO A 105 -15.33 -2.90 16.37
N GLN A 106 -15.42 -4.22 16.16
CA GLN A 106 -16.34 -5.09 16.90
C GLN A 106 -15.93 -5.18 18.38
N HIS A 107 -16.91 -5.45 19.25
CA HIS A 107 -16.75 -5.55 20.71
C HIS A 107 -16.11 -4.29 21.33
N ALA A 108 -16.45 -3.13 20.77
CA ALA A 108 -15.88 -1.87 21.17
C ALA A 108 -16.88 -0.72 21.10
N THR A 109 -16.79 0.16 22.09
CA THR A 109 -17.47 1.45 22.13
C THR A 109 -16.54 2.54 21.63
N CYS A 110 -16.92 3.18 20.53
CA CYS A 110 -16.15 4.24 19.88
C CYS A 110 -16.51 5.64 20.38
N TYR A 111 -15.49 6.49 20.51
CA TYR A 111 -15.59 7.87 20.95
C TYR A 111 -14.89 8.83 19.97
N PRO A 112 -15.14 10.16 20.07
CA PRO A 112 -14.42 11.16 19.27
C PRO A 112 -12.90 11.07 19.44
N ASN A 113 -12.16 11.58 18.45
CA ASN A 113 -10.69 11.56 18.42
C ASN A 113 -10.05 10.16 18.31
N MET A 114 -10.74 9.20 17.67
CA MET A 114 -10.27 7.82 17.52
C MET A 114 -9.99 7.11 18.85
N VAL A 115 -10.72 7.48 19.91
CA VAL A 115 -10.66 6.81 21.20
C VAL A 115 -11.62 5.63 21.21
N VAL A 116 -11.16 4.48 21.69
CA VAL A 116 -11.91 3.23 21.73
C VAL A 116 -11.85 2.66 23.14
N SER A 117 -13.00 2.23 23.66
CA SER A 117 -13.09 1.38 24.85
C SER A 117 -13.57 0.02 24.42
N CYS A 118 -12.84 -1.04 24.75
CA CYS A 118 -13.30 -2.41 24.50
C CYS A 118 -14.39 -2.79 25.52
N ASP A 119 -15.25 -3.72 25.12
CA ASP A 119 -16.25 -4.33 26.01
C ASP A 119 -15.56 -5.24 27.06
N ASP A 120 -16.33 -5.67 28.06
CA ASP A 120 -15.83 -6.57 29.11
C ASP A 120 -15.23 -7.85 28.47
N ASP A 121 -14.11 -8.33 29.03
CA ASP A 121 -13.30 -9.48 28.55
C ASP A 121 -12.46 -9.25 27.27
N PHE A 122 -12.47 -8.05 26.70
CA PHE A 122 -11.61 -7.65 25.58
C PHE A 122 -10.56 -6.61 26.00
N ALA A 123 -9.31 -6.77 25.54
CA ALA A 123 -8.25 -5.80 25.75
C ALA A 123 -7.86 -5.08 24.46
N LEU A 124 -7.39 -3.85 24.62
CA LEU A 124 -6.92 -3.02 23.54
C LEU A 124 -5.59 -3.57 22.97
N ALA A 125 -5.64 -4.11 21.77
CA ALA A 125 -4.49 -4.52 20.98
C ALA A 125 -4.08 -3.39 20.02
N SER A 126 -2.85 -2.89 20.22
CA SER A 126 -2.30 -1.88 19.32
C SER A 126 -1.83 -2.51 18.01
N HIS A 127 -2.20 -1.91 16.88
CA HIS A 127 -1.70 -2.35 15.58
C HIS A 127 -0.16 -2.20 15.51
N PRO A 128 0.61 -3.18 14.99
CA PRO A 128 2.08 -3.10 14.90
C PRO A 128 2.56 -1.87 14.12
N PHE A 129 1.88 -1.53 13.01
CA PHE A 129 2.12 -0.30 12.24
C PHE A 129 1.69 1.01 12.92
N SER A 130 1.09 0.98 14.11
CA SER A 130 0.72 2.21 14.83
C SER A 130 1.96 3.03 15.24
N LEU A 131 3.14 2.40 15.37
CA LEU A 131 4.41 3.06 15.75
C LEU A 131 4.24 3.96 16.99
N GLY A 132 3.67 3.40 18.06
CA GLY A 132 3.38 4.16 19.29
C GLY A 132 2.31 5.25 19.11
N GLY A 133 1.39 5.06 18.16
CA GLY A 133 0.38 6.03 17.81
C GLY A 133 0.86 7.12 16.86
N LEU A 134 2.00 6.98 16.18
CA LEU A 134 2.47 7.92 15.15
C LEU A 134 1.58 7.90 13.89
N ILE A 135 1.12 6.71 13.53
CA ILE A 135 0.16 6.52 12.44
C ILE A 135 -1.22 6.32 13.06
N PRO A 136 -2.22 7.16 12.74
CA PRO A 136 -3.57 7.04 13.26
C PRO A 136 -4.28 5.84 12.60
N VAL A 137 -3.93 4.65 13.08
CA VAL A 137 -4.61 3.38 12.82
C VAL A 137 -5.53 3.12 13.99
N THR A 138 -6.74 2.66 13.72
CA THR A 138 -7.69 2.27 14.75
C THR A 138 -7.12 1.10 15.57
N PRO A 139 -7.15 1.17 16.91
CA PRO A 139 -6.79 0.03 17.72
C PRO A 139 -7.85 -1.08 17.56
N LEU A 140 -7.44 -2.33 17.81
CA LEU A 140 -8.32 -3.49 17.73
C LEU A 140 -8.60 -4.02 19.14
N CYS A 141 -9.77 -4.58 19.38
CA CYS A 141 -10.10 -5.22 20.66
C CYS A 141 -9.92 -6.73 20.50
N GLU A 142 -9.06 -7.33 21.33
CA GLU A 142 -8.74 -8.75 21.30
C GLU A 142 -9.24 -9.42 22.57
N ALA A 143 -9.88 -10.59 22.43
CA ALA A 143 -10.36 -11.38 23.54
C ALA A 143 -9.19 -11.88 24.40
N VAL A 144 -9.26 -11.65 25.71
CA VAL A 144 -8.13 -11.95 26.62
C VAL A 144 -8.26 -13.31 27.28
N SER A 145 -9.47 -13.69 27.70
CA SER A 145 -9.70 -14.92 28.45
C SER A 145 -11.16 -15.37 28.40
N GLY A 146 -11.41 -16.60 28.87
CA GLY A 146 -12.76 -17.12 29.04
C GLY A 146 -13.46 -17.47 27.72
N ARG A 147 -14.79 -17.26 27.71
CA ARG A 147 -15.68 -17.62 26.59
C ARG A 147 -15.37 -16.83 25.30
N PRO A 148 -15.14 -15.49 25.32
CA PRO A 148 -14.78 -14.75 24.12
C PRO A 148 -13.49 -15.24 23.45
N LEU A 149 -12.53 -15.73 24.24
CA LEU A 149 -11.30 -16.32 23.70
C LEU A 149 -11.59 -17.61 22.93
N GLN A 150 -12.48 -18.47 23.45
CA GLN A 150 -12.89 -19.71 22.77
C GLN A 150 -13.67 -19.43 21.48
N VAL A 151 -14.57 -18.44 21.52
CA VAL A 151 -15.30 -17.97 20.33
C VAL A 151 -14.30 -17.52 19.26
N ARG A 152 -13.32 -16.69 19.64
CA ARG A 152 -12.29 -16.21 18.71
C ARG A 152 -11.41 -17.33 18.16
N GLN A 153 -11.08 -18.34 18.97
CA GLN A 153 -10.35 -19.53 18.51
C GLN A 153 -11.16 -20.29 17.44
N ILE A 154 -12.46 -20.48 17.64
CA ILE A 154 -13.33 -21.14 16.66
C ILE A 154 -13.46 -20.29 15.38
N VAL A 155 -13.55 -18.96 15.48
CA VAL A 155 -13.52 -18.05 14.32
C VAL A 155 -12.25 -18.27 13.50
N GLN A 156 -11.08 -18.23 14.16
CA GLN A 156 -9.79 -18.41 13.49
C GLN A 156 -9.67 -19.79 12.83
N GLN A 157 -10.02 -20.86 13.55
CA GLN A 157 -10.02 -22.22 13.01
C GLN A 157 -10.94 -22.36 11.79
N THR A 158 -12.12 -21.73 11.85
CA THR A 158 -13.09 -21.75 10.74
C THR A 158 -12.53 -21.04 9.50
N VAL A 159 -11.94 -19.85 9.69
CA VAL A 159 -11.33 -19.09 8.59
C VAL A 159 -10.13 -19.83 8.01
N GLU A 160 -9.28 -20.42 8.85
CA GLU A 160 -8.15 -21.24 8.42
C GLU A 160 -8.59 -22.47 7.63
N ALA A 161 -9.61 -23.21 8.11
CA ALA A 161 -10.16 -24.37 7.41
C ALA A 161 -10.74 -24.00 6.05
N LEU A 162 -11.48 -22.88 5.97
CA LEU A 162 -12.00 -22.36 4.71
C LEU A 162 -10.86 -21.95 3.76
N GLN A 163 -9.82 -21.30 4.28
CA GLN A 163 -8.66 -20.87 3.47
C GLN A 163 -7.91 -22.08 2.91
N ASP A 164 -7.70 -23.11 3.74
CA ASP A 164 -7.03 -24.34 3.30
C ASP A 164 -7.85 -25.06 2.23
N ARG A 165 -9.16 -25.22 2.43
CA ARG A 165 -10.07 -25.80 1.43
C ARG A 165 -10.07 -25.01 0.12
N SER A 166 -10.16 -23.67 0.18
CA SER A 166 -10.05 -22.81 -1.00
C SER A 166 -8.70 -22.97 -1.70
N GLY A 167 -7.60 -23.03 -0.94
CA GLY A 167 -6.26 -23.26 -1.46
C GLY A 167 -6.14 -24.61 -2.16
N GLN A 168 -6.66 -25.67 -1.56
CA GLN A 168 -6.67 -27.02 -2.14
C GLN A 168 -7.46 -27.08 -3.45
N LEU A 169 -8.65 -26.46 -3.52
CA LEU A 169 -9.44 -26.39 -4.75
C LEU A 169 -8.72 -25.64 -5.86
N GLU A 170 -8.09 -24.51 -5.53
CA GLU A 170 -7.32 -23.70 -6.48
C GLU A 170 -6.10 -24.48 -7.01
N CYS A 171 -5.40 -25.22 -6.14
CA CYS A 171 -4.20 -25.97 -6.51
C CYS A 171 -4.46 -27.28 -7.23
N ARG A 172 -5.63 -27.91 -7.03
CA ARG A 172 -5.97 -29.21 -7.63
C ARG A 172 -6.47 -29.08 -9.07
N ASN A 173 -6.41 -27.88 -9.66
CA ASN A 173 -6.92 -27.57 -11.02
C ASN A 173 -8.40 -27.96 -11.21
N ILE A 174 -9.21 -27.93 -10.15
CA ILE A 174 -10.65 -28.26 -10.25
C ILE A 174 -11.43 -27.08 -10.83
N LEU A 175 -10.91 -25.86 -10.68
CA LEU A 175 -11.45 -24.68 -11.35
C LEU A 175 -10.61 -24.37 -12.60
N PRO A 176 -11.22 -24.16 -13.76
CA PRO A 176 -10.53 -23.47 -14.84
C PRO A 176 -10.04 -22.14 -14.29
N ILE A 177 -8.82 -21.73 -14.65
CA ILE A 177 -8.13 -20.49 -14.20
C ILE A 177 -8.98 -19.20 -14.40
N ARG A 178 -10.16 -19.31 -15.03
CA ARG A 178 -11.14 -18.25 -15.27
C ARG A 178 -12.24 -18.11 -14.21
N GLU A 179 -12.54 -19.13 -13.41
CA GLU A 179 -13.52 -19.00 -12.33
C GLU A 179 -12.81 -18.48 -11.09
N ASP A 180 -13.31 -17.35 -10.57
CA ASP A 180 -12.72 -16.70 -9.41
C ASP A 180 -12.92 -17.63 -8.19
N PRO A 181 -11.85 -18.25 -7.64
CA PRO A 181 -11.98 -19.24 -6.56
C PRO A 181 -12.49 -18.60 -5.27
N SER A 182 -12.53 -17.26 -5.24
CA SER A 182 -13.00 -16.41 -4.14
C SER A 182 -14.50 -16.56 -3.87
N PHE A 183 -15.26 -17.24 -4.74
CA PHE A 183 -16.71 -17.41 -4.62
C PHE A 183 -17.14 -18.88 -4.39
N VAL A 184 -16.21 -19.80 -4.15
CA VAL A 184 -16.59 -21.18 -3.83
C VAL A 184 -17.20 -21.24 -2.42
N GLY A 185 -18.47 -21.61 -2.34
CA GLY A 185 -19.15 -21.88 -1.07
C GLY A 185 -18.90 -23.30 -0.59
N PHE A 186 -18.62 -23.45 0.70
CA PHE A 186 -18.49 -24.73 1.38
C PHE A 186 -19.70 -24.98 2.27
N SER A 187 -20.07 -26.25 2.48
CA SER A 187 -21.18 -26.60 3.37
C SER A 187 -20.85 -26.22 4.81
N GLU A 188 -21.72 -25.44 5.48
CA GLU A 188 -21.54 -25.07 6.89
C GLU A 188 -21.44 -26.31 7.78
N ALA A 189 -22.27 -27.33 7.54
CA ALA A 189 -22.29 -28.56 8.33
C ALA A 189 -20.97 -29.34 8.24
N GLU A 190 -20.32 -29.31 7.08
CA GLU A 190 -19.05 -30.00 6.86
C GLU A 190 -17.90 -29.30 7.59
N VAL A 191 -17.85 -27.97 7.51
CA VAL A 191 -16.85 -27.16 8.22
C VAL A 191 -17.07 -27.26 9.73
N LYS A 192 -18.32 -27.19 10.20
CA LYS A 192 -18.67 -27.37 11.62
C LYS A 192 -18.17 -28.72 12.16
N PHE A 193 -18.38 -29.80 11.41
CA PHE A 193 -17.94 -31.13 11.81
C PHE A 193 -16.41 -31.24 11.90
N GLU A 194 -15.69 -30.62 10.96
CA GLU A 194 -14.22 -30.57 10.99
C GLU A 194 -13.70 -29.83 12.23
N ILE A 195 -14.26 -28.65 12.53
CA ILE A 195 -13.85 -27.87 13.69
C ILE A 195 -14.23 -28.57 15.01
N ALA A 196 -15.36 -29.27 15.06
CA ALA A 196 -15.75 -30.07 16.22
C ALA A 196 -14.71 -31.17 16.52
N GLN A 197 -14.17 -31.83 15.49
CA GLN A 197 -13.11 -32.84 15.66
C GLN A 197 -11.80 -32.26 16.19
N GLN A 198 -11.48 -31.02 15.86
CA GLN A 198 -10.30 -30.32 16.38
C GLN A 198 -10.44 -29.91 17.85
N ASN A 199 -11.67 -29.94 18.38
CA ASN A 199 -12.01 -29.52 19.73
C ASN A 199 -12.67 -30.65 20.55
N PRO A 200 -12.03 -31.83 20.70
CA PRO A 200 -12.65 -33.00 21.33
C PRO A 200 -12.92 -32.85 22.83
N ASN A 201 -12.34 -31.83 23.46
CA ASN A 201 -12.48 -31.57 24.89
C ASN A 201 -13.74 -30.77 25.25
N LEU A 202 -14.49 -30.27 24.26
CA LEU A 202 -15.75 -29.56 24.48
C LEU A 202 -16.94 -30.50 24.36
N ALA A 203 -17.94 -30.32 25.23
CA ALA A 203 -19.22 -30.99 25.09
C ALA A 203 -19.94 -30.49 23.83
N GLU A 204 -20.71 -31.36 23.18
CA GLU A 204 -21.38 -31.05 21.90
C GLU A 204 -22.34 -29.85 22.02
N GLU A 205 -23.08 -29.75 23.13
CA GLU A 205 -24.01 -28.65 23.42
C GLU A 205 -23.29 -27.30 23.61
N ASP A 206 -22.16 -27.32 24.31
CA ASP A 206 -21.33 -26.13 24.54
C ASP A 206 -20.68 -25.68 23.23
N PHE A 207 -20.18 -26.64 22.43
CA PHE A 207 -19.59 -26.37 21.12
C PHE A 207 -20.61 -25.73 20.17
N ASP A 208 -21.83 -26.25 20.11
CA ASP A 208 -22.88 -25.71 19.24
C ASP A 208 -23.22 -24.26 19.57
N THR A 209 -23.21 -23.92 20.86
CA THR A 209 -23.44 -22.55 21.31
C THR A 209 -22.28 -21.64 20.89
N LEU A 210 -21.04 -22.06 21.13
CA LEU A 210 -19.84 -21.30 20.76
C LEU A 210 -19.70 -21.16 19.23
N TRP A 211 -20.05 -22.20 18.47
CA TRP A 211 -20.04 -22.21 17.01
C TRP A 211 -20.97 -21.15 16.45
N ASN A 212 -22.21 -21.08 16.94
CA ASN A 212 -23.16 -20.08 16.48
C ASN A 212 -22.69 -18.65 16.78
N GLU A 213 -22.15 -18.42 17.98
CA GLU A 213 -21.58 -17.13 18.38
C GLU A 213 -20.40 -16.73 17.48
N ALA A 214 -19.46 -17.67 17.26
CA ALA A 214 -18.31 -17.50 16.39
C ALA A 214 -18.72 -17.21 14.94
N LEU A 215 -19.73 -17.90 14.41
CA LEU A 215 -20.17 -17.70 13.05
C LEU A 215 -20.72 -16.28 12.82
N TRP A 216 -21.50 -15.77 13.77
CA TRP A 216 -22.00 -14.39 13.72
C TRP A 216 -20.87 -13.37 13.84
N ASP A 217 -19.90 -13.61 14.73
CA ASP A 217 -18.73 -12.74 14.88
C ASP A 217 -17.88 -12.70 13.60
N ALA A 218 -17.63 -13.85 12.96
CA ALA A 218 -16.90 -13.94 11.70
C ALA A 218 -17.61 -13.24 10.53
N VAL A 219 -18.95 -13.32 10.46
CA VAL A 219 -19.76 -12.58 9.48
C VAL A 219 -19.71 -11.07 9.77
N ALA A 220 -19.81 -10.68 11.04
CA ALA A 220 -19.79 -9.28 11.45
C ALA A 220 -18.44 -8.59 11.23
N GLN A 221 -17.34 -9.36 11.33
CA GLN A 221 -15.98 -8.91 10.96
C GLN A 221 -15.77 -8.87 9.44
N GLY A 222 -16.70 -9.43 8.66
CA GLY A 222 -16.60 -9.49 7.21
C GLY A 222 -15.57 -10.51 6.73
N GLU A 223 -15.23 -11.52 7.54
CA GLU A 223 -14.29 -12.57 7.14
C GLU A 223 -14.96 -13.62 6.25
N ILE A 224 -16.24 -13.90 6.54
CA ILE A 224 -17.06 -14.89 5.84
C ILE A 224 -18.41 -14.31 5.41
N VAL A 225 -18.94 -14.79 4.28
CA VAL A 225 -20.35 -14.64 3.90
C VAL A 225 -21.07 -15.95 4.17
N ARG A 226 -22.20 -15.87 4.85
CA ARG A 226 -23.14 -16.98 4.96
C ARG A 226 -24.25 -16.80 3.95
N SER A 227 -24.44 -17.79 3.07
CA SER A 227 -25.52 -17.81 2.08
C SER A 227 -26.49 -18.97 2.39
N GLY A 228 -27.80 -18.73 2.35
CA GLY A 228 -28.83 -19.72 2.69
C GLY A 228 -29.29 -19.69 4.16
N GLN A 229 -30.18 -20.61 4.52
CA GLN A 229 -30.80 -20.69 5.86
C GLN A 229 -30.89 -22.15 6.32
N GLY A 230 -30.60 -22.42 7.60
CA GLY A 230 -30.70 -23.76 8.21
C GLY A 230 -29.53 -24.67 7.88
N SER A 231 -29.77 -25.97 7.74
CA SER A 231 -28.74 -27.01 7.54
C SER A 231 -28.12 -27.05 6.12
N SER A 232 -28.65 -26.27 5.18
CA SER A 232 -28.15 -26.16 3.80
C SER A 232 -27.39 -24.86 3.56
N SER A 233 -27.00 -24.15 4.61
CA SER A 233 -26.21 -22.93 4.50
C SER A 233 -24.81 -23.21 3.97
N THR A 234 -24.34 -22.31 3.11
CA THR A 234 -22.98 -22.31 2.58
C THR A 234 -22.19 -21.15 3.16
N LEU A 235 -20.93 -21.42 3.48
CA LEU A 235 -19.95 -20.45 3.93
C LEU A 235 -19.01 -20.13 2.79
N THR A 236 -18.82 -18.86 2.51
CA THR A 236 -17.91 -18.38 1.46
C THR A 236 -16.93 -17.39 2.09
N LEU A 237 -15.64 -17.48 1.74
CA LEU A 237 -14.65 -16.49 2.18
C LEU A 237 -14.84 -15.17 1.44
N LEU A 238 -14.64 -14.05 2.14
CA LEU A 238 -14.58 -12.77 1.45
C LEU A 238 -13.29 -12.67 0.60
N PRO A 239 -13.34 -12.03 -0.60
CA PRO A 239 -12.17 -11.85 -1.46
C PRO A 239 -11.03 -11.03 -0.84
N THR A 240 -11.30 -10.28 0.23
CA THR A 240 -10.32 -9.46 0.95
C THR A 240 -9.32 -10.28 1.77
N PHE A 241 -9.63 -11.54 2.04
CA PHE A 241 -8.76 -12.40 2.84
C PHE A 241 -7.77 -13.16 1.96
N THR A 242 -6.51 -13.16 2.39
CA THR A 242 -5.43 -13.88 1.71
C THR A 242 -5.67 -15.38 1.79
N LYS A 243 -5.76 -16.04 0.64
CA LYS A 243 -5.85 -17.50 0.57
C LYS A 243 -4.55 -18.12 1.07
N TYR A 244 -4.66 -19.07 1.98
CA TYR A 244 -3.53 -19.92 2.32
C TYR A 244 -3.27 -20.85 1.14
N LEU A 245 -2.09 -20.71 0.53
CA LEU A 245 -1.69 -21.55 -0.59
C LEU A 245 -0.40 -22.27 -0.18
N HIS A 246 -0.39 -23.60 -0.28
CA HIS A 246 0.84 -24.35 -0.06
C HIS A 246 1.96 -23.78 -0.95
N VAL A 247 3.15 -23.59 -0.36
CA VAL A 247 4.31 -22.98 -1.02
C VAL A 247 4.63 -23.64 -2.37
N ALA A 248 4.47 -24.97 -2.45
CA ALA A 248 4.67 -25.72 -3.70
C ALA A 248 3.69 -25.31 -4.82
N CYS A 249 2.44 -25.02 -4.46
CA CYS A 249 1.43 -24.59 -5.43
C CYS A 249 1.60 -23.11 -5.81
N ALA A 250 1.89 -22.25 -4.84
CA ALA A 250 2.18 -20.83 -5.10
C ALA A 250 3.38 -20.67 -6.04
N THR A 251 4.46 -21.43 -5.80
CA THR A 251 5.65 -21.43 -6.66
C THR A 251 5.34 -21.99 -8.05
N ARG A 252 4.60 -23.11 -8.16
CA ARG A 252 4.18 -23.66 -9.45
C ARG A 252 3.35 -22.65 -10.25
N LYS A 253 2.41 -21.96 -9.62
CA LYS A 253 1.56 -20.95 -10.26
C LYS A 253 2.38 -19.75 -10.73
N LEU A 254 3.31 -19.28 -9.91
CA LEU A 254 4.22 -18.19 -10.26
C LEU A 254 5.10 -18.57 -11.46
N LEU A 255 5.69 -19.78 -11.46
CA LEU A 255 6.51 -20.27 -12.56
C LEU A 255 5.69 -20.43 -13.84
N TYR A 256 4.48 -20.99 -13.75
CA TYR A 256 3.60 -21.16 -14.91
C TYR A 256 3.17 -19.81 -15.49
N ARG A 257 2.78 -18.85 -14.64
CA ARG A 257 2.40 -17.50 -15.07
C ARG A 257 3.59 -16.78 -15.71
N SER A 258 4.75 -16.81 -15.05
CA SER A 258 5.98 -16.21 -15.57
C SER A 258 6.39 -16.84 -16.90
N PHE A 259 6.25 -18.16 -17.04
CA PHE A 259 6.59 -18.87 -18.28
C PHE A 259 5.61 -18.54 -19.40
N THR A 260 4.30 -18.53 -19.14
CA THR A 260 3.29 -18.27 -20.17
C THR A 260 3.29 -16.81 -20.64
N GLU A 261 3.42 -15.85 -19.73
CA GLU A 261 3.46 -14.41 -20.07
C GLU A 261 4.77 -14.05 -20.79
N ASN A 262 5.90 -14.64 -20.41
CA ASN A 262 7.22 -14.33 -20.97
C ASN A 262 7.78 -15.42 -21.91
N ALA A 263 6.96 -16.38 -22.35
CA ALA A 263 7.42 -17.52 -23.17
C ALA A 263 8.21 -17.05 -24.39
N GLY A 264 7.70 -16.03 -25.08
CA GLY A 264 8.37 -15.44 -26.25
C GLY A 264 9.72 -14.79 -25.92
N ASN A 265 9.78 -14.04 -24.81
CA ASN A 265 11.02 -13.40 -24.36
C ASN A 265 12.06 -14.45 -23.95
N ILE A 266 11.65 -15.47 -23.19
CA ILE A 266 12.53 -16.57 -22.76
C ILE A 266 13.08 -17.32 -23.98
N LEU A 267 12.24 -17.65 -24.97
CA LEU A 267 12.67 -18.32 -26.19
C LEU A 267 13.65 -17.45 -27.00
N ALA A 268 13.40 -16.14 -27.09
CA ALA A 268 14.30 -15.20 -27.75
C ALA A 268 15.67 -15.12 -27.05
N PHE A 269 15.71 -15.06 -25.72
CA PHE A 269 16.96 -15.09 -24.95
C PHE A 269 17.76 -16.37 -25.20
N ILE A 270 17.09 -17.53 -25.17
CA ILE A 270 17.74 -18.82 -25.45
C ILE A 270 18.31 -18.84 -26.87
N MET A 271 17.54 -18.40 -27.86
CA MET A 271 18.00 -18.32 -29.25
C MET A 271 19.20 -17.38 -29.42
N CYS A 272 19.15 -16.18 -28.82
CA CYS A 272 20.28 -15.24 -28.84
C CYS A 272 21.53 -15.82 -28.17
N ALA A 273 21.39 -16.50 -27.03
CA ALA A 273 22.50 -17.15 -26.35
C ALA A 273 23.11 -18.28 -27.20
N CYS A 274 22.28 -19.10 -27.85
CA CYS A 274 22.74 -20.13 -28.78
C CYS A 274 23.47 -19.52 -29.99
N CYS A 275 22.94 -18.46 -30.59
CA CYS A 275 23.60 -17.76 -31.69
C CYS A 275 24.93 -17.13 -31.27
N TYR A 276 24.97 -16.51 -30.09
CA TYR A 276 26.20 -15.94 -29.52
C TYR A 276 27.26 -17.03 -29.31
N TYR A 277 26.89 -18.15 -28.68
CA TYR A 277 27.79 -19.27 -28.44
C TYR A 277 28.30 -19.90 -29.75
N HIS A 278 27.44 -20.05 -30.75
CA HIS A 278 27.82 -20.58 -32.06
C HIS A 278 28.82 -19.64 -32.78
N ASN A 279 28.55 -18.34 -32.79
CA ASN A 279 29.44 -17.34 -33.39
C ASN A 279 30.80 -17.29 -32.68
N GLN A 280 30.80 -17.35 -31.34
CA GLN A 280 32.04 -17.39 -30.56
C GLN A 280 32.87 -18.64 -30.90
N ARG A 281 32.23 -19.81 -31.01
CA ARG A 281 32.90 -21.06 -31.40
C ARG A 281 33.49 -20.98 -32.81
N LEU A 282 32.75 -20.41 -33.77
CA LEU A 282 33.26 -20.19 -35.13
C LEU A 282 34.47 -19.24 -35.14
N ALA A 283 34.41 -18.13 -34.41
CA ALA A 283 35.51 -17.19 -34.30
C ALA A 283 36.77 -17.86 -33.71
N SER A 284 36.62 -18.66 -32.65
CA SER A 284 37.73 -19.43 -32.08
C SER A 284 38.31 -20.43 -33.08
N GLN A 285 37.49 -21.08 -33.90
CA GLN A 285 37.98 -21.99 -34.94
C GLN A 285 38.78 -21.26 -36.03
N VAL A 286 38.34 -20.07 -36.45
CA VAL A 286 39.06 -19.26 -37.46
C VAL A 286 40.40 -18.78 -36.90
N ILE A 287 40.44 -18.26 -35.67
CA ILE A 287 41.68 -17.81 -35.02
C ILE A 287 42.66 -18.98 -34.90
N ASN A 288 42.21 -20.16 -34.46
CA ASN A 288 43.05 -21.34 -34.35
C ASN A 288 43.61 -21.80 -35.71
N LYS A 289 42.84 -21.67 -36.80
CA LYS A 289 43.31 -21.96 -38.16
C LYS A 289 44.38 -20.95 -38.61
N LEU A 290 44.15 -19.65 -38.38
CA LEU A 290 45.09 -18.59 -38.74
C LEU A 290 46.43 -18.70 -37.98
N GLN A 291 46.38 -19.03 -36.68
CA GLN A 291 47.58 -19.26 -35.88
C GLN A 291 48.39 -20.47 -36.40
N LYS A 292 47.72 -21.57 -36.76
CA LYS A 292 48.40 -22.73 -37.36
C LYS A 292 49.07 -22.39 -38.69
N THR A 293 48.43 -21.58 -39.53
CA THR A 293 49.03 -21.15 -40.81
C THR A 293 50.20 -20.19 -40.62
N ASP A 294 50.14 -19.26 -39.66
CA ASP A 294 51.26 -18.35 -39.36
C ASP A 294 52.48 -19.13 -38.83
N ILE A 295 52.27 -20.10 -37.94
CA ILE A 295 53.35 -20.98 -37.45
C ILE A 295 54.00 -21.77 -38.61
N ALA A 296 53.20 -22.33 -39.52
CA ALA A 296 53.72 -23.08 -40.66
C ALA A 296 54.53 -22.21 -41.64
N LEU A 297 54.07 -20.97 -41.90
CA LEU A 297 54.79 -20.03 -42.76
C LEU A 297 56.14 -19.62 -42.16
N ARG A 298 56.21 -19.38 -40.84
CA ARG A 298 57.47 -19.07 -40.15
C ARG A 298 58.47 -20.22 -40.19
N GLN A 299 57.99 -21.47 -40.12
CA GLN A 299 58.86 -22.64 -40.28
C GLN A 299 59.43 -22.72 -41.69
N LEU A 300 58.62 -22.48 -42.72
CA LEU A 300 59.09 -22.47 -44.11
C LEU A 300 60.10 -21.33 -44.37
N SER A 301 59.88 -20.13 -43.83
CA SER A 301 60.84 -19.03 -43.99
C SER A 301 62.18 -19.36 -43.33
N GLN A 302 62.20 -19.98 -42.16
CA GLN A 302 63.42 -20.43 -41.50
C GLN A 302 64.18 -21.49 -42.33
N LEU A 303 63.46 -22.40 -42.99
CA LEU A 303 64.08 -23.40 -43.86
C LEU A 303 64.72 -22.75 -45.09
N LEU A 304 64.06 -21.78 -45.72
CA LEU A 304 64.61 -21.05 -46.87
C LEU A 304 65.85 -20.21 -46.51
N GLU A 305 65.91 -19.62 -45.31
CA GLU A 305 67.09 -18.89 -44.84
C GLU A 305 68.29 -19.84 -44.61
N SER A 306 68.02 -21.09 -44.24
CA SER A 306 69.05 -22.08 -43.89
C SER A 306 69.65 -22.83 -45.09
N THR A 307 69.08 -22.70 -46.31
CA THR A 307 69.67 -23.34 -47.49
C THR A 307 70.94 -22.61 -47.91
N PRO A 308 72.12 -23.25 -47.84
CA PRO A 308 73.38 -22.62 -48.25
C PRO A 308 73.33 -22.34 -49.76
N ARG A 309 73.66 -21.11 -50.17
CA ARG A 309 73.98 -20.79 -51.56
C ARG A 309 75.16 -21.66 -51.98
N THR A 310 74.89 -22.75 -52.69
CA THR A 310 75.91 -23.47 -53.44
C THR A 310 76.34 -22.55 -54.59
N GLY A 311 77.48 -21.90 -54.39
CA GLY A 311 78.24 -21.24 -55.45
C GLY A 311 79.00 -22.23 -56.31
#